data_AF-A0A6L3EJQ0-F1
#
_entry.id   AF-A0A6L3EJQ0-F1
#
_cell.length_a   1.000
_cell.length_b   1.000
_cell.length_c   1.000
_cell.angle_alpha   90.00
_cell.angle_beta   90.00
_cell.angle_gamma   90.00
#
_symmetry.space_group_name_H-M   'P 1'
#
loop_
_entity.id
_entity.type
_entity.pdbx_description
1 polymer ?
#
loop_
_entity_poly.entity_id
_entity_poly.type
_entity_poly.pdbx_seq_one_letter_code
_entity_poly.pdbx_strand_id
1 'polypeptide(L)'
;MLKTSFALLTITLLTIAGTEFLFRIVFAFRDGAPDQFAATEIDDRALLPAYADADYDPAELWKEIWVGTNVWLAYEPYTVWSRKPVAGRYVNVRENGRRVTTGNSSDPDALSVWVFGGSTTWGMGVPDGDTIPSLLARRFNESDIPTNVRNYGETGFVST
;
A
#
# COMPACT_ATOMS: atom_id res chain seq x y z
N MET A 1 -0.29 39.72 -36.67
CA MET A 1 -0.57 38.34 -36.23
C MET A 1 0.58 37.72 -35.45
N LEU A 2 1.82 37.67 -35.99
CA LEU A 2 2.98 37.04 -35.32
C LEU A 2 3.28 37.56 -33.90
N LYS A 3 3.28 38.88 -33.68
CA LYS A 3 3.54 39.49 -32.35
C LYS A 3 2.52 39.09 -31.27
N THR A 4 1.25 38.99 -31.66
CA THR A 4 0.16 38.57 -30.76
C THR A 4 0.30 37.10 -30.38
N SER A 5 0.66 36.24 -31.35
CA SER A 5 0.91 34.81 -31.10
C SER A 5 2.11 34.59 -30.15
N PHE A 6 3.20 35.34 -30.32
CA PHE A 6 4.34 35.28 -29.38
C PHE A 6 3.97 35.77 -27.99
N ALA A 7 3.22 36.86 -27.87
CA ALA A 7 2.76 37.36 -26.57
C ALA A 7 1.89 36.33 -25.84
N LEU A 8 0.94 35.70 -26.54
CA LEU A 8 0.10 34.64 -25.99
C LEU A 8 0.91 33.42 -25.56
N LEU A 9 1.88 32.99 -26.38
CA LEU A 9 2.77 31.88 -26.04
C LEU A 9 3.58 32.18 -24.79
N THR A 10 4.19 33.36 -24.70
CA THR A 10 4.97 33.78 -23.53
C THR A 10 4.13 33.82 -22.26
N ILE A 11 2.93 34.42 -22.31
CA ILE A 11 2.02 34.46 -21.15
C ILE A 11 1.60 33.05 -20.73
N THR A 12 1.34 32.17 -21.68
CA THR A 12 0.97 30.77 -21.42
C THR A 12 2.12 30.04 -20.72
N LEU A 13 3.34 30.16 -21.24
CA LEU A 13 4.53 29.53 -20.65
C LEU A 13 4.83 30.07 -19.25
N LEU A 14 4.71 31.38 -19.04
CA LEU A 14 4.87 31.99 -17.72
C LEU A 14 3.81 31.52 -16.72
N THR A 15 2.56 31.38 -17.17
CA THR A 15 1.48 30.84 -16.34
C THR A 15 1.74 29.40 -15.94
N ILE A 16 2.16 28.55 -16.89
CA ILE A 16 2.50 27.15 -16.62
C ILE A 16 3.67 27.06 -15.64
N ALA A 17 4.76 27.78 -15.89
CA ALA A 17 5.94 27.77 -15.03
C ALA A 17 5.65 28.30 -13.63
N GLY A 18 4.88 29.39 -13.53
CA GLY A 18 4.47 29.95 -12.24
C GLY A 18 3.56 29.00 -11.45
N THR A 19 2.64 28.32 -12.14
CA THR A 19 1.73 27.33 -11.53
C THR A 19 2.51 26.11 -11.02
N GLU A 20 3.41 25.57 -11.85
CA GLU A 20 4.28 24.44 -11.48
C GLU A 20 5.18 24.78 -10.28
N PHE A 21 5.78 25.97 -10.27
CA PHE A 21 6.60 26.45 -9.16
C PHE A 21 5.79 26.60 -7.87
N LEU A 22 4.59 27.18 -7.96
CA LEU A 22 3.67 27.31 -6.83
C LEU A 22 3.29 25.93 -6.27
N PHE A 23 2.95 24.97 -7.12
CA PHE A 23 2.61 23.61 -6.68
C PHE A 23 3.80 22.93 -5.99
N ARG A 24 5.01 23.06 -6.52
CA ARG A 24 6.21 22.49 -5.87
C ARG A 24 6.43 23.06 -4.47
N ILE A 25 6.23 24.36 -4.29
CA ILE A 25 6.31 24.99 -2.96
C ILE A 25 5.21 24.44 -2.04
N VAL A 26 3.96 24.44 -2.51
CA VAL A 26 2.81 23.95 -1.72
C VAL A 26 3.01 22.49 -1.31
N PHE A 27 3.43 21.62 -2.22
CA PHE A 27 3.69 20.22 -1.92
C PHE A 27 4.90 20.04 -1.01
N ALA A 28 5.98 20.80 -1.17
CA ALA A 28 7.12 20.74 -0.26
C ALA A 28 6.73 21.12 1.18
N PHE A 29 5.86 22.12 1.36
CA PHE A 29 5.34 22.48 2.68
C PHE A 29 4.34 21.46 3.22
N ARG A 30 3.45 20.92 2.38
CA ARG A 30 2.49 19.89 2.78
C ARG A 30 3.18 18.61 3.19
N ASP A 31 4.12 18.14 2.37
CA ASP A 31 4.85 16.89 2.60
C ASP A 31 5.84 17.01 3.77
N GLY A 32 6.25 18.24 4.11
CA GLY A 32 7.04 18.54 5.31
C GLY A 32 6.21 18.79 6.58
N ALA A 33 4.88 18.97 6.46
CA ALA A 33 4.01 19.12 7.62
C ALA A 33 3.79 17.75 8.29
N PRO A 34 3.75 17.69 9.63
CA PRO A 34 3.41 16.44 10.32
C PRO A 34 2.04 15.97 9.84
N ASP A 35 2.00 14.69 9.48
CA ASP A 35 0.86 14.06 8.85
C ASP A 35 -0.39 14.22 9.72
N GLN A 36 -1.42 14.88 9.19
CA GLN A 36 -2.70 15.07 9.89
C GLN A 36 -3.43 13.72 10.10
N PHE A 37 -3.01 12.68 9.39
CA PHE A 37 -3.45 11.29 9.59
C PHE A 37 -2.53 10.50 10.53
N ALA A 38 -1.54 11.13 11.18
CA ALA A 38 -0.83 10.53 12.31
C ALA A 38 -1.84 10.32 13.44
N ALA A 39 -2.53 9.19 13.38
CA ALA A 39 -3.67 8.83 14.20
C ALA A 39 -3.34 9.00 15.68
N THR A 40 -3.87 10.08 16.27
CA THR A 40 -3.87 10.31 17.71
C THR A 40 -5.05 9.59 18.36
N GLU A 41 -6.06 9.22 17.57
CA GLU A 41 -7.22 8.44 18.00
C GLU A 41 -7.11 6.98 17.54
N ILE A 42 -7.59 6.07 18.40
CA ILE A 42 -7.67 4.64 18.10
C ILE A 42 -8.70 4.44 16.98
N ASP A 43 -8.37 3.63 15.97
CA ASP A 43 -9.32 3.24 14.94
C ASP A 43 -10.44 2.39 15.56
N ASP A 44 -11.70 2.84 15.45
CA ASP A 44 -12.87 2.13 16.02
C ASP A 44 -12.97 0.66 15.58
N ARG A 45 -12.40 0.31 14.41
CA ARG A 45 -12.37 -1.09 13.96
C ARG A 45 -11.54 -1.98 14.88
N ALA A 46 -10.56 -1.44 15.58
CA ALA A 46 -9.79 -2.15 16.58
C ALA A 46 -10.66 -2.68 17.74
N LEU A 47 -11.85 -2.10 17.94
CA LEU A 47 -12.79 -2.47 19.00
C LEU A 47 -13.84 -3.49 18.56
N LEU A 48 -13.79 -3.96 17.30
CA LEU A 48 -14.78 -4.89 16.78
C LEU A 48 -14.67 -6.27 17.46
N PRO A 49 -15.79 -6.98 17.70
CA PRO A 49 -15.78 -8.31 18.29
C PRO A 49 -14.94 -9.35 17.53
N ALA A 50 -14.67 -9.13 16.24
CA ALA A 50 -13.81 -9.98 15.43
C ALA A 50 -12.37 -10.09 15.98
N TYR A 51 -11.94 -9.13 16.81
CA TYR A 51 -10.63 -9.12 17.44
C TYR A 51 -10.63 -9.62 18.89
N ALA A 52 -11.77 -10.09 19.42
CA ALA A 52 -11.88 -10.49 20.83
C ALA A 52 -10.87 -11.58 21.23
N ASP A 53 -10.55 -12.48 20.29
CA ASP A 53 -9.62 -13.59 20.47
C ASP A 53 -8.28 -13.39 19.72
N ALA A 54 -7.98 -12.16 19.28
CA ALA A 54 -6.74 -11.87 18.57
C ALA A 54 -5.52 -12.03 19.51
N ASP A 55 -4.46 -12.65 19.01
CA ASP A 55 -3.16 -12.77 19.69
C ASP A 55 -2.23 -11.57 19.43
N TYR A 56 -2.75 -10.51 18.80
CA TYR A 56 -2.09 -9.26 18.46
C TYR A 56 -2.91 -8.06 18.93
N ASP A 57 -2.26 -6.89 19.04
CA ASP A 57 -2.93 -5.62 19.34
C ASP A 57 -3.62 -5.05 18.09
N PRO A 58 -4.97 -5.02 18.03
CA PRO A 58 -5.69 -4.52 16.86
C PRO A 58 -5.53 -3.01 16.66
N ALA A 59 -5.32 -2.23 17.74
CA ALA A 59 -5.13 -0.79 17.63
C ALA A 59 -3.77 -0.46 16.99
N GLU A 60 -2.72 -1.18 17.37
CA GLU A 60 -1.41 -1.08 16.74
C GLU A 60 -1.45 -1.59 15.28
N LEU A 61 -2.16 -2.69 14.98
CA LEU A 61 -2.40 -3.16 13.61
C LEU A 61 -3.04 -2.08 12.73
N TRP A 62 -4.16 -1.49 13.17
CA TRP A 62 -4.84 -0.46 12.38
C TRP A 62 -3.99 0.80 12.24
N LYS A 63 -3.23 1.18 13.27
CA LYS A 63 -2.26 2.27 13.18
C LYS A 63 -1.20 1.99 12.10
N GLU A 64 -0.64 0.78 12.04
CA GLU A 64 0.30 0.39 10.98
C GLU A 64 -0.34 0.42 9.59
N ILE A 65 -1.57 -0.05 9.46
CA ILE A 65 -2.29 0.00 8.17
C ILE A 65 -2.48 1.44 7.71
N TRP A 66 -2.97 2.34 8.57
CA TRP A 66 -3.26 3.71 8.17
C TRP A 66 -2.02 4.56 8.01
N VAL A 67 -1.23 4.69 9.08
CA VAL A 67 -0.05 5.56 9.10
C VAL A 67 1.10 4.94 8.30
N GLY A 68 1.28 3.63 8.43
CA GLY A 68 2.38 2.92 7.77
C GLY A 68 2.13 2.71 6.30
N THR A 69 0.91 2.35 5.88
CA THR A 69 0.70 1.81 4.52
C THR A 69 -0.29 2.57 3.62
N ASN A 70 -1.29 3.28 4.15
CA ASN A 70 -2.30 3.98 3.33
C ASN A 70 -1.93 5.43 3.02
N VAL A 71 -1.15 6.10 3.87
CA VAL A 71 -0.71 7.49 3.62
C VAL A 71 0.36 7.55 2.51
N TRP A 72 1.03 6.43 2.22
CA TRP A 72 2.21 6.39 1.35
C TRP A 72 1.95 5.63 0.04
N LEU A 73 0.88 6.00 -0.67
CA LEU A 73 0.60 5.50 -2.01
C LEU A 73 1.39 6.29 -3.06
N ALA A 74 2.12 5.57 -3.92
CA ALA A 74 2.75 6.11 -5.12
C ALA A 74 1.96 5.66 -6.35
N TYR A 75 1.78 6.54 -7.33
CA TYR A 75 1.16 6.13 -8.60
C TYR A 75 2.05 5.14 -9.34
N GLU A 76 1.47 4.04 -9.78
CA GLU A 76 2.12 3.00 -10.56
C GLU A 76 1.25 2.72 -11.80
N PRO A 77 1.80 2.74 -13.04
CA PRO A 77 1.05 2.37 -14.22
C PRO A 77 0.40 0.98 -14.08
N TYR A 78 -0.80 0.81 -14.64
CA TYR A 78 -1.59 -0.43 -14.68
C TYR A 78 -2.18 -0.93 -13.35
N THR A 79 -1.56 -0.65 -12.20
CA THR A 79 -2.13 -0.97 -10.87
C THR A 79 -2.70 0.26 -10.17
N VAL A 80 -2.56 1.44 -10.77
CA VAL A 80 -3.02 2.77 -10.32
C VAL A 80 -2.24 3.29 -9.11
N TRP A 81 -1.95 2.45 -8.13
CA TRP A 81 -1.08 2.77 -7.02
C TRP A 81 -0.27 1.57 -6.53
N SER A 82 0.77 1.88 -5.77
CA SER A 82 1.67 0.96 -5.09
C SER A 82 2.05 1.55 -3.73
N ARG A 83 2.26 0.71 -2.71
CA ARG A 83 2.63 1.15 -1.36
C ARG A 83 4.14 1.31 -1.26
N LYS A 84 4.60 2.32 -0.51
CA LYS A 84 6.01 2.40 -0.12
C LYS A 84 6.40 1.21 0.78
N PRO A 85 7.70 0.87 0.86
CA PRO A 85 8.17 -0.16 1.77
C PRO A 85 7.88 0.20 3.23
N VAL A 86 7.43 -0.78 4.00
CA VAL A 86 7.05 -0.63 5.41
C VAL A 86 7.59 -1.81 6.19
N ALA A 87 8.21 -1.54 7.32
CA ALA A 87 8.69 -2.54 8.26
C ALA A 87 7.95 -2.35 9.60
N GLY A 88 6.74 -2.90 9.67
CA GLY A 88 5.89 -2.88 10.87
C GLY A 88 5.99 -4.17 11.67
N ARG A 89 5.38 -4.17 12.86
CA ARG A 89 5.25 -5.36 13.70
C ARG A 89 4.27 -6.37 13.10
N TYR A 90 3.15 -5.90 12.54
CA TYR A 90 2.09 -6.75 11.99
C TYR A 90 2.00 -6.67 10.47
N VAL A 91 2.37 -5.53 9.89
CA VAL A 91 2.26 -5.26 8.46
C VAL A 91 3.61 -4.90 7.86
N ASN A 92 4.04 -5.71 6.89
CA ASN A 92 5.28 -5.48 6.16
C ASN A 92 5.03 -5.41 4.67
N VAL A 93 5.60 -4.38 4.04
CA VAL A 93 5.56 -4.15 2.59
C VAL A 93 6.99 -4.12 2.07
N ARG A 94 7.28 -4.96 1.08
CA ARG A 94 8.63 -5.07 0.49
C ARG A 94 8.95 -3.87 -0.39
N GLU A 95 10.23 -3.75 -0.79
CA GLU A 95 10.73 -2.80 -1.79
C GLU A 95 9.91 -2.75 -3.09
N ASN A 96 9.30 -3.88 -3.48
CA ASN A 96 8.46 -3.96 -4.67
C ASN A 96 6.97 -3.61 -4.43
N GLY A 97 6.65 -2.97 -3.30
CA GLY A 97 5.31 -2.52 -2.94
C GLY A 97 4.33 -3.63 -2.52
N ARG A 98 4.74 -4.90 -2.56
CA ARG A 98 3.88 -6.02 -2.17
C ARG A 98 3.96 -6.31 -0.68
N ARG A 99 2.81 -6.63 -0.12
CA ARG A 99 2.70 -7.15 1.24
C ARG A 99 3.46 -8.48 1.38
N VAL A 100 4.13 -8.66 2.51
CA VAL A 100 4.83 -9.90 2.83
C VAL A 100 3.83 -11.07 2.94
N THR A 101 4.18 -12.18 2.31
CA THR A 101 3.51 -13.48 2.48
C THR A 101 4.40 -14.35 3.35
N THR A 102 3.84 -14.87 4.44
CA THR A 102 4.54 -15.76 5.38
C THR A 102 4.21 -17.22 5.06
N GLY A 103 5.02 -18.15 5.58
CA GLY A 103 4.78 -19.58 5.40
C GLY A 103 5.12 -20.11 4.01
N ASN A 104 5.88 -19.37 3.18
CA ASN A 104 6.43 -19.86 1.91
C ASN A 104 7.54 -20.89 2.14
N SER A 105 7.67 -21.83 1.20
CA SER A 105 8.74 -22.83 1.20
C SER A 105 10.10 -22.17 0.89
N SER A 106 11.16 -22.72 1.49
CA SER A 106 12.55 -22.38 1.14
C SER A 106 13.07 -23.16 -0.08
N ASP A 107 12.28 -24.12 -0.59
CA ASP A 107 12.62 -24.89 -1.77
C ASP A 107 12.67 -23.97 -3.02
N PRO A 108 13.81 -23.89 -3.74
CA PRO A 108 13.92 -23.09 -4.95
C PRO A 108 13.01 -23.57 -6.08
N ASP A 109 12.60 -24.84 -6.07
CA ASP A 109 11.72 -25.46 -7.08
C ASP A 109 10.24 -25.47 -6.64
N ALA A 110 9.91 -24.76 -5.55
CA ALA A 110 8.55 -24.64 -5.06
C ALA A 110 7.58 -24.08 -6.12
N LEU A 111 6.37 -24.63 -6.16
CA LEU A 111 5.30 -24.19 -7.04
C LEU A 111 5.00 -22.70 -6.80
N SER A 112 5.14 -21.90 -7.85
CA SER A 112 4.82 -20.47 -7.80
C SER A 112 3.32 -20.25 -7.91
N VAL A 113 2.73 -19.62 -6.89
CA VAL A 113 1.30 -19.28 -6.85
C VAL A 113 1.15 -17.78 -6.73
N TRP A 114 0.40 -17.15 -7.63
CA TRP A 114 0.18 -15.70 -7.62
C TRP A 114 -1.29 -15.42 -7.30
N VAL A 115 -1.54 -14.64 -6.25
CA VAL A 115 -2.90 -14.37 -5.75
C VAL A 115 -3.24 -12.91 -6.01
N PHE A 116 -4.28 -12.66 -6.81
CA PHE A 116 -4.70 -11.33 -7.24
C PHE A 116 -6.01 -10.92 -6.56
N GLY A 117 -6.20 -9.63 -6.30
CA GLY A 117 -7.48 -9.11 -5.81
C GLY A 117 -7.38 -7.74 -5.17
N GLY A 118 -8.44 -7.36 -4.45
CA GLY A 118 -8.55 -6.07 -3.77
C GLY A 118 -7.95 -6.04 -2.36
N SER A 119 -8.52 -5.18 -1.52
CA SER A 119 -8.17 -5.02 -0.10
C SER A 119 -8.28 -6.31 0.71
N THR A 120 -9.18 -7.21 0.33
CA THR A 120 -9.36 -8.53 0.95
C THR A 120 -8.14 -9.43 0.72
N THR A 121 -7.61 -9.47 -0.52
CA THR A 121 -6.39 -10.21 -0.85
C THR A 121 -5.16 -9.55 -0.25
N TRP A 122 -5.11 -8.21 -0.24
CA TRP A 122 -4.06 -7.48 0.49
C TRP A 122 -4.07 -7.82 1.99
N GLY A 123 -5.21 -8.17 2.56
CA GLY A 123 -5.37 -8.62 3.95
C GLY A 123 -5.60 -7.46 4.91
N MET A 124 -6.40 -6.47 4.50
CA MET A 124 -6.75 -5.35 5.37
C MET A 124 -7.40 -5.85 6.66
N GLY A 125 -6.87 -5.41 7.81
CA GLY A 125 -7.38 -5.76 9.13
C GLY A 125 -6.84 -7.06 9.74
N VAL A 126 -5.80 -7.67 9.15
CA VAL A 126 -5.10 -8.83 9.75
C VAL A 126 -3.57 -8.66 9.63
N PRO A 127 -2.75 -9.28 10.49
CA PRO A 127 -1.28 -9.31 10.36
C PRO A 127 -0.83 -10.14 9.14
N ASP A 128 0.45 -10.03 8.79
CA ASP A 128 1.02 -10.73 7.62
C ASP A 128 0.84 -12.25 7.70
N GLY A 129 0.79 -12.81 8.91
CA GLY A 129 0.56 -14.23 9.19
C GLY A 129 -0.81 -14.77 8.75
N ASP A 130 -1.80 -13.89 8.68
CA ASP A 130 -3.21 -14.26 8.59
C ASP A 130 -3.88 -13.79 7.30
N THR A 131 -3.10 -13.25 6.36
CA THR A 131 -3.59 -12.94 5.02
C THR A 131 -3.97 -14.22 4.27
N ILE A 132 -4.94 -14.13 3.35
CA ILE A 132 -5.34 -15.26 2.50
C ILE A 132 -4.11 -15.90 1.82
N PRO A 133 -3.17 -15.15 1.20
CA PRO A 133 -1.95 -15.73 0.63
C PRO A 133 -1.04 -16.44 1.64
N SER A 134 -0.88 -15.91 2.86
CA SER A 134 -0.05 -16.55 3.89
C SER A 134 -0.68 -17.84 4.42
N LEU A 135 -2.00 -17.83 4.63
CA LEU A 135 -2.76 -19.03 4.98
C LEU A 135 -2.65 -20.09 3.88
N LEU A 136 -2.71 -19.68 2.61
CA LEU A 136 -2.58 -20.57 1.47
C LEU A 136 -1.18 -21.21 1.40
N ALA A 137 -0.12 -20.42 1.56
CA ALA A 137 1.26 -20.90 1.59
C ALA A 137 1.47 -21.93 2.69
N ARG A 138 1.00 -21.60 3.91
CA ARG A 138 1.07 -22.48 5.07
C ARG A 138 0.35 -23.81 4.81
N ARG A 139 -0.89 -23.78 4.30
CA ARG A 139 -1.69 -24.99 4.06
C ARG A 139 -1.10 -25.91 2.99
N PHE A 140 -0.53 -25.36 1.92
CA PHE A 140 0.15 -26.17 0.90
C PHE A 140 1.41 -26.82 1.46
N ASN A 141 2.23 -26.07 2.19
CA ASN A 141 3.47 -26.61 2.76
C ASN A 141 3.19 -27.63 3.88
N GLU A 142 2.14 -27.45 4.68
CA GLU A 142 1.63 -28.46 5.63
C GLU A 142 1.12 -29.74 4.95
N SER A 143 0.81 -29.68 3.66
CA SER A 143 0.35 -30.82 2.84
C SER A 143 1.47 -31.39 1.95
N ASP A 144 2.74 -31.10 2.27
CA ASP A 144 3.92 -31.51 1.50
C ASP A 144 3.92 -31.03 0.04
N ILE A 145 3.24 -29.92 -0.25
CA ILE A 145 3.27 -29.25 -1.56
C ILE A 145 4.11 -27.97 -1.39
N PRO A 146 5.42 -28.00 -1.72
CA PRO A 146 6.28 -26.83 -1.58
C PRO A 146 5.76 -25.70 -2.48
N THR A 147 5.38 -24.57 -1.87
CA THR A 147 4.85 -23.41 -2.60
C THR A 147 5.53 -22.10 -2.24
N ASN A 148 5.61 -21.22 -3.25
CA ASN A 148 6.00 -19.83 -3.14
C ASN A 148 4.84 -18.94 -3.60
N VAL A 149 4.00 -18.56 -2.64
CA VAL A 149 2.82 -17.73 -2.82
C VAL A 149 3.19 -16.26 -2.79
N ARG A 150 2.69 -15.50 -3.77
CA ARG A 150 2.90 -14.05 -3.91
C ARG A 150 1.58 -13.31 -3.84
N ASN A 151 1.48 -12.37 -2.89
CA ASN A 151 0.35 -11.48 -2.76
C ASN A 151 0.42 -10.32 -3.77
N TYR A 152 -0.48 -10.30 -4.74
CA TYR A 152 -0.73 -9.22 -5.69
C TYR A 152 -2.06 -8.51 -5.40
N GLY A 153 -2.56 -8.63 -4.17
CA GLY A 153 -3.70 -7.86 -3.70
C GLY A 153 -3.33 -6.41 -3.46
N GLU A 154 -4.21 -5.48 -3.82
CA GLU A 154 -4.03 -4.05 -3.51
C GLU A 154 -5.37 -3.41 -3.11
N THR A 155 -5.33 -2.50 -2.15
CA THR A 155 -6.55 -1.84 -1.65
C THR A 155 -7.18 -0.98 -2.73
N GLY A 156 -8.47 -1.17 -3.00
CA GLY A 156 -9.21 -0.39 -4.01
C GLY A 156 -8.97 -0.82 -5.46
N PHE A 157 -8.21 -1.90 -5.70
CA PHE A 157 -7.98 -2.41 -7.05
C PHE A 157 -9.31 -2.81 -7.70
N VAL A 158 -9.52 -2.37 -8.95
CA VAL A 158 -10.71 -2.67 -9.76
C VAL A 158 -10.29 -3.33 -11.08
N SER A 159 -11.13 -4.23 -11.60
CA SER A 159 -10.92 -4.78 -12.94
C SER A 159 -11.24 -3.72 -13.99
N THR A 160 -10.24 -3.35 -14.79
CA THR A 160 -10.39 -2.47 -15.97
C THR A 160 -10.73 -3.27 -17.22
#